data_AF-A0A3M6GDV6-F1
#
_entry.id   AF-A0A3M6GDV6-F1
#
_cell.length_a   1.000
_cell.length_b   1.000
_cell.length_c   1.000
_cell.angle_alpha   90.00
_cell.angle_beta   90.00
_cell.angle_gamma   90.00
#
_symmetry.space_group_name_H-M   'P 1'
#
loop_
_entity.id
_entity.type
_entity.pdbx_description
1 polymer ?
#
loop_
_entity_poly.entity_id
_entity_poly.type
_entity_poly.pdbx_seq_one_letter_code
_entity_poly.pdbx_strand_id
1 'polypeptide(L)'
;MYDLRIVLECAAVERICASHEVHPELNVLRQHWLIDRSQWQIDMQVVADLDEQFHTQLVAASGNLEMARVHQEVTERIRIVRRLDFFKSARIEHTYLEHAAILNALQARKRDEALLLLRSHVEISKLEVRKLTISMLSDARRRHEA
;
A
#
# COMPACT_ATOMS: atom_id res chain seq x y z
N MET A 1 -9.40 10.94 2.28
CA MET A 1 -9.20 9.50 2.04
C MET A 1 -7.77 9.07 2.34
N TYR A 2 -6.78 9.50 1.57
CA TYR A 2 -5.37 9.14 1.83
C TYR A 2 -4.84 9.58 3.20
N ASP A 3 -5.22 10.75 3.71
CA ASP A 3 -4.74 11.21 5.01
C ASP A 3 -5.26 10.32 6.16
N LEU A 4 -6.51 9.82 6.04
CA LEU A 4 -7.05 8.84 6.97
C LEU A 4 -6.32 7.50 6.86
N ARG A 5 -5.96 7.05 5.66
CA ARG A 5 -5.10 5.85 5.49
C ARG A 5 -3.77 6.02 6.20
N ILE A 6 -3.09 7.15 6.01
CA ILE A 6 -1.81 7.43 6.68
C ILE A 6 -1.97 7.32 8.19
N VAL A 7 -3.01 7.93 8.76
CA VAL A 7 -3.27 7.85 10.21
C VAL A 7 -3.47 6.40 10.67
N LEU A 8 -4.36 5.65 10.01
CA LEU A 8 -4.70 4.28 10.41
C LEU A 8 -3.53 3.31 10.22
N GLU A 9 -2.82 3.39 9.10
CA GLU A 9 -1.69 2.50 8.80
C GLU A 9 -0.47 2.84 9.67
N CYS A 10 -0.19 4.12 9.95
CA CYS A 10 0.86 4.48 10.92
C CYS A 10 0.51 3.98 12.33
N ALA A 11 -0.73 4.14 12.77
CA ALA A 11 -1.18 3.62 14.06
C ALA A 11 -1.06 2.09 14.13
N ALA A 12 -1.28 1.39 13.02
CA ALA A 12 -1.03 -0.05 12.93
C ALA A 12 0.44 -0.38 13.17
N VAL A 13 1.35 0.30 12.48
CA VAL A 13 2.81 0.12 12.63
C VAL A 13 3.25 0.36 14.06
N GLU A 14 2.77 1.43 14.71
CA GLU A 14 3.11 1.72 16.10
C GLU A 14 2.68 0.59 17.04
N ARG A 15 1.46 0.07 16.87
CA ARG A 15 0.96 -1.05 17.67
C ARG A 15 1.72 -2.34 17.44
N ILE A 16 2.03 -2.66 16.18
CA ILE A 16 2.81 -3.85 15.81
C ILE A 16 4.21 -3.78 16.42
N CYS A 17 4.89 -2.63 16.31
CA CYS A 17 6.23 -2.48 16.88
C CYS A 17 6.23 -2.52 18.42
N ALA A 18 5.17 -2.03 19.06
CA ALA A 18 5.02 -2.07 20.52
C ALA A 18 4.63 -3.46 21.07
N SER A 19 4.04 -4.33 20.23
CA SER A 19 3.62 -5.68 20.63
C SER A 19 4.79 -6.65 20.68
N HIS A 20 4.81 -7.54 21.67
CA HIS A 20 5.76 -8.66 21.74
C HIS A 20 5.22 -9.93 21.09
N GLU A 21 4.00 -9.87 20.56
CA GLU A 21 3.32 -11.02 19.95
C GLU A 21 3.86 -11.32 18.55
N VAL A 22 3.68 -12.57 18.13
CA VAL A 22 3.87 -12.96 16.74
C VAL A 22 2.59 -12.54 16.00
N HIS A 23 2.75 -11.87 14.86
CA HIS A 23 1.65 -11.45 13.99
C HIS A 23 1.60 -12.36 12.77
N PRO A 24 0.75 -13.42 12.75
CA PRO A 24 0.66 -14.35 11.62
C PRO A 24 0.36 -13.65 10.29
N GLU A 25 -0.39 -12.55 10.32
CA GLU A 25 -0.72 -11.71 9.17
C GLU A 25 0.54 -11.18 8.48
N LEU A 26 1.58 -10.83 9.24
CA LEU A 26 2.86 -10.39 8.68
C LEU A 26 3.60 -11.52 7.97
N ASN A 27 3.37 -12.79 8.35
CA ASN A 27 4.00 -13.92 7.65
C ASN A 27 3.43 -14.08 6.23
N VAL A 28 2.13 -13.86 6.06
CA VAL A 28 1.49 -13.85 4.72
C VAL A 28 2.10 -12.74 3.87
N LEU A 29 2.24 -11.53 4.42
CA LEU A 29 2.90 -10.43 3.71
C LEU A 29 4.33 -10.78 3.27
N ARG A 30 5.11 -11.41 4.16
CA ARG A 30 6.47 -11.83 3.82
C ARG A 30 6.52 -12.83 2.66
N GLN A 31 5.56 -13.75 2.57
CA GLN A 31 5.52 -14.74 1.49
C GLN A 31 5.21 -14.13 0.13
N HIS A 32 4.66 -12.92 0.08
CA HIS A 32 4.40 -12.21 -1.18
C HIS A 32 5.48 -11.19 -1.52
N TRP A 33 6.07 -10.53 -0.51
CA TRP A 33 6.91 -9.36 -0.72
C TRP A 33 8.40 -9.57 -0.45
N LEU A 34 8.76 -10.58 0.35
CA LEU A 34 10.16 -10.96 0.63
C LEU A 34 10.56 -12.22 -0.15
N ILE A 35 10.26 -12.22 -1.45
CA ILE A 35 10.54 -13.31 -2.38
C ILE A 35 11.62 -12.92 -3.38
N ASP A 36 12.22 -13.91 -4.03
CA ASP A 36 13.20 -13.70 -5.09
C ASP A 36 12.59 -12.93 -6.28
N ARG A 37 13.39 -12.09 -6.94
CA ARG A 37 12.96 -11.28 -8.10
C ARG A 37 12.39 -12.13 -9.23
N SER A 38 12.87 -13.36 -9.42
CA SER A 38 12.35 -14.29 -10.43
C SER A 38 10.90 -14.73 -10.18
N GLN A 39 10.39 -14.54 -8.95
CA GLN A 39 9.02 -14.89 -8.55
C GLN A 39 8.08 -13.69 -8.51
N TRP A 40 8.58 -12.49 -8.82
CA TRP A 40 7.76 -11.29 -8.82
C TRP A 40 6.65 -11.39 -9.88
N GLN A 41 5.45 -10.98 -9.48
CA GLN A 41 4.31 -10.92 -10.39
C GLN A 41 4.51 -9.74 -11.35
N ILE A 42 4.26 -9.98 -12.63
CA ILE A 42 4.31 -8.95 -13.68
C ILE A 42 2.91 -8.54 -14.14
N ASP A 43 1.89 -9.30 -13.76
CA ASP A 43 0.51 -8.98 -14.05
C ASP A 43 0.06 -7.79 -13.17
N MET A 44 -0.32 -6.70 -13.83
CA MET A 44 -0.66 -5.43 -13.19
C MET A 44 -1.87 -5.57 -12.25
N GLN A 45 -2.84 -6.41 -12.61
CA GLN A 45 -4.03 -6.63 -11.79
C GLN A 45 -3.65 -7.41 -10.53
N VAL A 46 -2.84 -8.46 -10.68
CA VAL A 46 -2.35 -9.26 -9.57
C VAL A 46 -1.53 -8.40 -8.60
N VAL A 47 -0.60 -7.57 -9.10
CA VAL A 47 0.21 -6.70 -8.24
C VAL A 47 -0.66 -5.66 -7.53
N ALA A 48 -1.67 -5.09 -8.20
CA ALA A 48 -2.58 -4.16 -7.56
C ALA A 48 -3.44 -4.82 -6.45
N ASP A 49 -3.85 -6.08 -6.64
CA ASP A 49 -4.52 -6.87 -5.61
C ASP A 49 -3.60 -7.16 -4.42
N LEU A 50 -2.34 -7.53 -4.69
CA LEU A 50 -1.34 -7.73 -3.63
C LEU A 50 -1.07 -6.43 -2.87
N ASP A 51 -0.93 -5.30 -3.57
CA ASP A 51 -0.70 -3.99 -2.97
C ASP A 51 -1.86 -3.59 -2.03
N GLU A 52 -3.09 -3.82 -2.44
CA GLU A 52 -4.25 -3.60 -1.58
C GLU A 52 -4.27 -4.52 -0.35
N GLN A 53 -3.94 -5.79 -0.54
CA GLN A 53 -3.82 -6.78 0.54
C GLN A 53 -2.71 -6.41 1.53
N PHE A 54 -1.61 -5.84 1.05
CA PHE A 54 -0.53 -5.36 1.90
C PHE A 54 -1.04 -4.42 2.99
N HIS A 55 -1.76 -3.37 2.59
CA HIS A 55 -2.24 -2.36 3.53
C HIS A 55 -3.33 -2.89 4.45
N THR A 56 -4.26 -3.68 3.91
CA THR A 56 -5.38 -4.21 4.72
C THR A 56 -4.89 -5.23 5.76
N GLN A 57 -3.96 -6.11 5.39
CA GLN A 57 -3.34 -7.06 6.34
C GLN A 57 -2.42 -6.35 7.34
N LEU A 58 -1.69 -5.32 6.92
CA LEU A 58 -0.86 -4.53 7.84
C LEU A 58 -1.72 -3.88 8.94
N VAL A 59 -2.89 -3.34 8.58
CA VAL A 59 -3.82 -2.78 9.58
C VAL A 59 -4.45 -3.87 10.43
N ALA A 60 -4.85 -5.00 9.85
CA ALA A 60 -5.39 -6.13 10.60
C ALA A 60 -4.39 -6.68 11.63
N ALA A 61 -3.10 -6.73 11.29
CA ALA A 61 -2.02 -7.16 12.17
C ALA A 61 -1.91 -6.31 13.45
N SER A 62 -2.50 -5.11 13.50
CA SER A 62 -2.53 -4.29 14.71
C SER A 62 -3.47 -4.82 15.81
N GLY A 63 -4.29 -5.84 15.50
CA GLY A 63 -5.32 -6.40 16.38
C GLY A 63 -6.52 -5.47 16.65
N ASN A 64 -6.66 -4.37 15.92
CA ASN A 64 -7.78 -3.43 16.10
C ASN A 64 -8.81 -3.60 14.98
N LEU A 65 -9.85 -4.38 15.27
CA LEU A 65 -10.89 -4.73 14.30
C LEU A 65 -11.65 -3.50 13.75
N GLU A 66 -11.89 -2.48 14.58
CA GLU A 66 -12.58 -1.27 14.13
C GLU A 66 -11.69 -0.44 13.19
N MET A 67 -10.39 -0.37 13.50
CA MET A 67 -9.42 0.27 12.63
C MET A 67 -9.34 -0.43 11.26
N ALA A 68 -9.33 -1.77 11.25
CA ALA A 68 -9.35 -2.57 10.03
C ALA A 68 -10.64 -2.35 9.21
N ARG A 69 -11.80 -2.35 9.87
CA ARG A 69 -13.10 -2.09 9.24
C ARG A 69 -13.15 -0.72 8.56
N VAL A 70 -12.76 0.33 9.29
CA VAL A 70 -12.73 1.71 8.75
C VAL A 70 -11.71 1.84 7.62
N HIS A 71 -10.53 1.23 7.75
CA HIS A 71 -9.51 1.23 6.70
C HIS A 71 -10.02 0.58 5.41
N GLN A 72 -10.72 -0.56 5.52
CA GLN A 72 -11.31 -1.26 4.38
C GLN A 72 -12.32 -0.38 3.63
N GLU A 73 -13.22 0.31 4.34
CA GLU A 73 -14.17 1.25 3.71
C GLU A 73 -13.47 2.38 2.94
N VAL A 74 -12.36 2.89 3.48
CA VAL A 74 -11.59 3.97 2.84
C VAL A 74 -10.87 3.45 1.61
N THR A 75 -10.28 2.26 1.70
CA THR A 75 -9.52 1.63 0.61
C THR A 75 -10.43 1.26 -0.55
N GLU A 76 -11.64 0.75 -0.28
CA GLU A 76 -12.63 0.40 -1.30
C GLU A 76 -12.99 1.60 -2.19
N ARG A 77 -13.25 2.76 -1.57
CA ARG A 77 -13.63 3.99 -2.29
C ARG A 77 -12.56 4.52 -3.24
N ILE A 78 -11.30 4.11 -3.08
CA ILE A 78 -10.18 4.53 -3.95
C ILE A 78 -9.59 3.38 -4.78
N ARG A 79 -10.15 2.17 -4.67
CA ARG A 79 -9.63 0.92 -5.25
C ARG A 79 -9.38 1.04 -6.74
N ILE A 80 -10.39 1.49 -7.49
CA ILE A 80 -10.32 1.55 -8.96
C ILE A 80 -9.18 2.44 -9.44
N VAL A 81 -9.06 3.66 -8.89
CA VAL A 81 -8.04 4.61 -9.34
C VAL A 81 -6.63 4.17 -8.96
N ARG A 82 -6.46 3.49 -7.80
CA ARG A 82 -5.16 2.91 -7.41
C ARG A 82 -4.70 1.81 -8.36
N ARG A 83 -5.60 0.95 -8.84
CA ARG A 83 -5.27 -0.09 -9.82
C ARG A 83 -4.69 0.49 -11.11
N LEU A 84 -5.13 1.70 -11.49
CA LEU A 84 -4.62 2.38 -12.67
C LEU A 84 -3.14 2.79 -12.54
N ASP A 85 -2.60 2.88 -11.33
CA ASP A 85 -1.18 3.21 -11.13
C ASP A 85 -0.25 2.12 -11.67
N PHE A 86 -0.70 0.87 -11.65
CA PHE A 86 0.07 -0.28 -12.10
C PHE A 86 0.14 -0.43 -13.63
N PHE A 87 -0.56 0.40 -14.41
CA PHE A 87 -0.35 0.47 -15.86
C PHE A 87 1.07 0.94 -16.25
N LYS A 88 1.80 1.54 -15.31
CA LYS A 88 3.21 1.87 -15.49
C LYS A 88 4.05 0.70 -14.96
N SER A 89 4.76 -0.02 -15.85
CA SER A 89 5.60 -1.16 -15.47
C SER A 89 6.61 -0.83 -14.36
N ALA A 90 7.18 0.38 -14.36
CA ALA A 90 8.10 0.85 -13.32
C ALA A 90 7.46 0.89 -11.91
N ARG A 91 6.13 0.94 -11.78
CA ARG A 91 5.47 0.93 -10.47
C ARG A 91 5.49 -0.45 -9.81
N ILE A 92 5.48 -1.54 -10.60
CA ILE A 92 5.54 -2.91 -10.05
C ILE A 92 6.84 -3.11 -9.26
N GLU A 93 7.99 -2.85 -9.87
CA GLU A 93 9.29 -3.00 -9.19
C GLU A 93 9.39 -2.09 -7.96
N HIS A 94 8.97 -0.83 -8.07
CA HIS A 94 8.99 0.09 -6.92
C HIS A 94 8.13 -0.42 -5.77
N THR A 95 6.90 -0.90 -6.03
CA THR A 95 6.02 -1.42 -4.97
C THR A 95 6.65 -2.61 -4.25
N TYR A 96 7.28 -3.55 -4.97
CA TYR A 96 8.00 -4.66 -4.34
C TYR A 96 9.13 -4.18 -3.42
N LEU A 97 9.94 -3.22 -3.89
CA LEU A 97 11.05 -2.67 -3.10
C LEU A 97 10.56 -1.90 -1.87
N GLU A 98 9.53 -1.07 -2.02
CA GLU A 98 8.93 -0.29 -0.94
C GLU A 98 8.33 -1.20 0.14
N HIS A 99 7.53 -2.20 -0.27
CA HIS A 99 6.87 -3.12 0.67
C HIS A 99 7.89 -4.02 1.38
N ALA A 100 8.91 -4.50 0.67
CA ALA A 100 10.01 -5.24 1.28
C ALA A 100 10.76 -4.40 2.32
N ALA A 101 11.06 -3.13 2.02
CA ALA A 101 11.72 -2.22 2.96
C ALA A 101 10.89 -2.01 4.23
N ILE A 102 9.59 -1.77 4.10
CA ILE A 102 8.67 -1.61 5.24
C ILE A 102 8.64 -2.88 6.10
N LEU A 103 8.50 -4.07 5.48
CA LEU A 103 8.47 -5.34 6.21
C LEU A 103 9.79 -5.61 6.93
N ASN A 104 10.93 -5.36 6.30
CA ASN A 104 12.23 -5.53 6.93
C ASN A 104 12.39 -4.60 8.15
N ALA A 105 11.95 -3.33 8.04
CA ALA A 105 11.97 -2.39 9.17
C ALA A 105 11.05 -2.85 10.33
N LEU A 106 9.86 -3.38 10.01
CA LEU A 106 8.94 -3.97 11.00
C LEU A 106 9.56 -5.19 11.70
N GLN A 107 10.19 -6.10 10.95
CA GLN A 107 10.85 -7.28 11.50
C GLN A 107 12.02 -6.92 12.41
N ALA A 108 12.79 -5.90 12.03
CA ALA A 108 13.87 -5.35 12.84
C ALA A 108 13.37 -4.48 14.01
N ARG A 109 12.04 -4.34 14.19
CA ARG A 109 11.38 -3.49 15.19
C ARG A 109 11.85 -2.04 15.16
N LYS A 110 12.27 -1.55 14.00
CA LYS A 110 12.71 -0.18 13.79
C LYS A 110 11.49 0.71 13.49
N ARG A 111 10.74 1.02 14.55
CA ARG A 111 9.46 1.77 14.47
C ARG A 111 9.56 3.04 13.62
N ASP A 112 10.52 3.91 13.91
CA ASP A 112 10.64 5.21 13.22
C ASP A 112 10.97 5.06 11.72
N GLU A 113 11.80 4.08 11.38
CA GLU A 113 12.13 3.75 9.98
C GLU A 113 10.89 3.22 9.24
N ALA A 114 10.16 2.28 9.84
CA ALA A 114 8.94 1.72 9.27
C ALA A 114 7.85 2.81 9.05
N LEU A 115 7.68 3.72 10.01
CA LEU A 115 6.73 4.83 9.90
C LEU A 115 7.09 5.80 8.78
N LEU A 116 8.37 6.15 8.65
CA LEU A 116 8.86 7.04 7.60
C LEU A 116 8.61 6.41 6.21
N LEU A 117 9.01 5.15 6.03
CA LEU A 117 8.86 4.42 4.78
C LEU A 117 7.39 4.30 4.38
N LEU A 118 6.53 3.86 5.31
CA LEU A 118 5.10 3.69 5.06
C LEU A 118 4.42 5.02 4.70
N ARG A 119 4.68 6.07 5.46
CA ARG A 119 4.11 7.40 5.19
C ARG A 119 4.52 7.88 3.80
N SER A 120 5.80 7.81 3.48
CA SER A 120 6.32 8.22 2.18
C SER A 120 5.68 7.44 1.04
N HIS A 121 5.57 6.12 1.15
CA HIS A 121 4.93 5.25 0.17
C HIS A 121 3.45 5.63 -0.09
N VAL A 122 2.68 5.87 0.97
CA VAL A 122 1.26 6.26 0.84
C VAL A 122 1.11 7.68 0.27
N GLU A 123 2.01 8.60 0.63
CA GLU A 123 2.03 9.96 0.07
C GLU A 123 2.40 9.99 -1.41
N ILE A 124 3.39 9.20 -1.84
CA ILE A 124 3.75 9.04 -3.25
C ILE A 124 2.56 8.45 -4.02
N SER A 125 1.93 7.41 -3.48
CA SER A 125 0.73 6.81 -4.09
C SER A 125 -0.42 7.81 -4.24
N LYS A 126 -0.61 8.70 -3.25
CA LYS A 126 -1.59 9.80 -3.32
C LYS A 126 -1.28 10.76 -4.48
N LEU A 127 -0.01 11.10 -4.68
CA LEU A 127 0.43 11.99 -5.74
C LEU A 127 0.25 11.35 -7.12
N GLU A 128 0.61 10.08 -7.28
CA GLU A 128 0.45 9.37 -8.56
C GLU A 128 -1.02 9.23 -8.96
N VAL A 129 -1.89 8.87 -8.02
CA VAL A 129 -3.35 8.84 -8.26
C VAL A 129 -3.87 10.22 -8.67
N ARG A 130 -3.41 11.30 -8.01
CA ARG A 130 -3.82 12.67 -8.38
C ARG A 130 -3.38 13.02 -9.81
N LYS A 131 -2.15 12.67 -10.21
CA LYS A 131 -1.63 12.90 -11.56
C LYS A 131 -2.46 12.15 -12.61
N LEU A 132 -2.79 10.88 -12.36
CA LEU A 132 -3.62 10.06 -13.26
C LEU A 132 -5.01 10.67 -13.45
N THR A 133 -5.69 11.04 -12.36
CA THR A 133 -7.01 11.65 -12.43
C THR A 133 -7.00 12.95 -13.24
N ILE A 134 -6.00 13.81 -13.05
CA ILE A 134 -5.86 15.05 -13.81
C ILE A 134 -5.64 14.75 -15.30
N SER A 135 -4.73 13.83 -15.63
CA SER A 135 -4.46 13.43 -17.02
C SER A 135 -5.71 12.92 -17.72
N MET A 136 -6.48 12.05 -17.07
CA MET A 136 -7.73 11.51 -17.62
C MET A 136 -8.78 12.58 -17.89
N LEU A 137 -8.91 13.57 -16.99
CA LEU A 137 -9.81 14.71 -17.19
C LEU A 137 -9.35 15.59 -18.36
N SER A 138 -8.05 15.86 -18.47
CA SER A 138 -7.49 16.62 -19.60
C SER A 138 -7.69 15.91 -20.94
N ASP A 139 -7.55 14.58 -20.99
CA ASP A 139 -7.74 13.78 -22.19
C ASP A 139 -9.22 13.62 -22.57
N ALA A 140 -10.12 13.55 -21.58
CA ALA A 140 -11.56 13.60 -21.82
C ALA A 140 -11.97 14.96 -22.41
N ARG A 141 -11.45 16.07 -21.88
CA ARG A 141 -11.70 17.41 -22.40
C ARG A 141 -11.24 17.56 -23.85
N ARG A 142 -10.00 17.13 -24.17
CA ARG A 142 -9.47 17.18 -25.54
C ARG A 142 -10.30 16.37 -26.53
N ARG A 143 -10.84 15.22 -26.14
CA ARG A 143 -11.73 14.40 -26.97
C ARG A 143 -13.12 15.00 -27.19
N HIS A 144 -13.58 15.88 -26.30
CA HIS A 144 -14.84 16.60 -26.47
C HIS A 144 -14.70 17.88 -27.30
N GLU A 145 -13.51 18.48 -27.33
CA GLU A 145 -13.21 19.70 -28.12
C GLU A 145 -12.77 19.39 -29.56
N ALA A 146 -12.49 18.12 -29.89
CA ALA A 146 -12.10 17.62 -31.21
C ALA A 146 -13.28 16.95 -31.93
#